data_AF-A0A7W8KB57-F1
#
_entry.id   AF-A0A7W8KB57-F1
#
_cell.length_a   1.000
_cell.length_b   1.000
_cell.length_c   1.000
_cell.angle_alpha   90.00
_cell.angle_beta   90.00
_cell.angle_gamma   90.00
#
_symmetry.space_group_name_H-M   'P 1'
#
loop_
_entity.id
_entity.type
_entity.pdbx_description
1 polymer ?
#
loop_
_entity_poly.entity_id
_entity_poly.type
_entity_poly.pdbx_seq_one_letter_code
_entity_poly.pdbx_strand_id
1 'polypeptide(L)'
;MTRDALRGHYTVGGRPACHLGYGTRGPVPYAARVTLRDVCEARGLSVYQVAMSGYAQGTVDAGTVYRLARGDTTRIDLTTLATVAGIIHALTGQPVHVGELLALEVDGSEAAP
;
A
#
# COMPACT_ATOMS: atom_id res chain seq x y z
N MET A 1 -32.68 -8.75 -18.74
CA MET A 1 -32.35 -7.61 -17.86
C MET A 1 -30.85 -7.40 -17.93
N THR A 2 -30.42 -6.52 -18.83
CA THR A 2 -29.01 -6.21 -19.08
C THR A 2 -28.84 -4.76 -18.64
N ARG A 3 -28.12 -4.54 -17.53
CA ARG A 3 -27.82 -3.19 -17.03
C ARG A 3 -26.71 -2.61 -17.91
N ASP A 4 -27.13 -1.89 -18.93
CA ASP A 4 -26.24 -1.08 -19.76
C ASP A 4 -25.65 0.03 -18.89
N ALA A 5 -24.34 0.00 -18.71
CA ALA A 5 -23.62 1.07 -18.03
C ALA A 5 -23.85 2.37 -18.83
N LEU A 6 -24.26 3.43 -18.13
CA LEU A 6 -24.46 4.77 -18.68
C LEU A 6 -23.16 5.30 -19.31
N ARG A 7 -22.91 4.98 -20.58
CA ARG A 7 -21.93 5.65 -21.44
C ARG A 7 -22.53 6.95 -21.95
N GLY A 8 -22.76 7.90 -21.04
CA GLY A 8 -23.15 9.25 -21.42
C GLY A 8 -21.93 10.06 -21.83
N HIS A 9 -21.77 10.33 -23.12
CA HIS A 9 -20.85 11.38 -23.61
C HIS A 9 -21.51 12.73 -23.36
N TYR A 10 -21.37 13.26 -22.15
CA TYR A 10 -21.80 14.62 -21.86
C TYR A 10 -20.76 15.58 -22.42
N THR A 11 -21.21 16.62 -23.12
CA THR A 11 -20.36 17.74 -23.56
C THR A 11 -20.93 19.03 -23.02
N VAL A 12 -20.08 19.91 -22.51
CA VAL A 12 -20.44 21.28 -22.13
C VAL A 12 -19.62 22.21 -23.01
N GLY A 13 -20.29 23.01 -23.85
CA GLY A 13 -19.63 23.90 -24.80
C GLY A 13 -18.77 23.18 -25.87
N GLY A 14 -19.12 21.95 -26.24
CA GLY A 14 -18.40 21.17 -27.26
C GLY A 14 -17.15 20.42 -26.78
N ARG A 15 -16.87 20.42 -25.46
CA ARG A 15 -15.79 19.62 -24.85
C ARG A 15 -16.37 18.48 -23.99
N PRO A 16 -15.80 17.27 -24.02
CA PRO A 16 -16.28 16.15 -23.21
C PRO A 16 -16.21 16.49 -21.72
N ALA A 17 -17.35 16.48 -21.06
CA ALA A 17 -17.50 16.68 -19.64
C ALA A 17 -17.14 15.39 -18.92
N CYS A 18 -15.85 15.21 -18.61
CA CYS A 18 -15.36 14.11 -17.79
C CYS A 18 -15.62 14.30 -16.29
N HIS A 19 -16.54 15.18 -15.89
CA HIS A 19 -16.73 15.56 -14.49
C HIS A 19 -18.19 15.46 -14.07
N LEU A 20 -18.58 14.31 -13.52
CA LEU A 20 -19.74 14.20 -12.65
C LEU A 20 -19.34 14.80 -11.29
N GLY A 21 -19.44 16.12 -11.13
CA GLY A 21 -19.02 16.80 -9.90
C GLY A 21 -19.99 17.89 -9.47
N TYR A 22 -20.78 17.62 -8.43
CA TYR A 22 -21.55 18.59 -7.66
C TYR A 22 -20.60 19.48 -6.83
N GLY A 23 -19.69 20.25 -7.45
CA GLY A 23 -18.76 21.14 -6.72
C GLY A 23 -17.92 20.45 -5.61
N THR A 24 -17.86 19.12 -5.60
CA THR A 24 -17.14 18.33 -4.61
C THR A 24 -15.66 18.43 -4.88
N ARG A 25 -14.89 18.87 -3.88
CA ARG A 25 -13.42 18.88 -3.95
C ARG A 25 -12.92 17.50 -4.38
N GLY A 26 -11.98 17.47 -5.33
CA GLY A 26 -11.35 16.22 -5.77
C GLY A 26 -10.67 15.49 -4.62
N PRO A 27 -10.40 14.18 -4.76
CA PRO A 27 -9.69 13.42 -3.75
C PRO A 27 -8.27 13.99 -3.56
N VAL A 28 -7.86 14.16 -2.30
CA VAL A 28 -6.47 14.53 -1.96
C VAL A 28 -5.55 13.41 -2.45
N PRO A 29 -4.45 13.72 -3.16
CA PRO A 29 -3.53 12.69 -3.61
C PRO A 29 -2.78 12.11 -2.42
N TYR A 30 -3.00 10.83 -2.13
CA TYR A 30 -2.26 10.08 -1.11
C TYR A 30 -1.32 9.08 -1.77
N ALA A 31 -0.14 8.91 -1.18
CA ALA A 31 0.81 7.85 -1.47
C ALA A 31 0.87 6.87 -0.29
N ALA A 32 1.06 5.59 -0.59
CA ALA A 32 1.32 4.57 0.42
C ALA A 32 2.83 4.40 0.61
N ARG A 33 3.30 4.46 1.85
CA ARG A 33 4.68 4.13 2.25
C ARG A 33 4.71 2.82 3.02
N VAL A 34 5.68 1.95 2.73
CA VAL A 34 5.91 0.73 3.51
C VAL A 34 6.64 1.06 4.82
N THR A 35 6.16 0.52 5.93
CA THR A 35 6.64 0.80 7.30
C THR A 35 7.20 -0.44 8.01
N LEU A 36 7.64 -1.46 7.26
CA LEU A 36 8.07 -2.74 7.82
C LEU A 36 9.15 -2.60 8.91
N ARG A 37 10.10 -1.68 8.75
CA ARG A 37 11.14 -1.41 9.75
C ARG A 37 10.53 -0.94 11.06
N ASP A 38 9.67 0.07 10.97
CA ASP A 38 9.00 0.69 12.13
C ASP A 38 8.17 -0.35 12.90
N VAL A 39 7.46 -1.22 12.17
CA VAL A 39 6.66 -2.31 12.76
C VAL A 39 7.54 -3.36 13.44
N CYS A 40 8.67 -3.73 12.84
CA CYS A 40 9.62 -4.65 13.47
C CYS A 40 10.16 -4.07 14.78
N GLU A 41 10.61 -2.81 14.75
CA GLU A 41 11.17 -2.11 15.91
C GLU A 41 10.15 -1.99 17.05
N ALA A 42 8.91 -1.60 16.74
CA ALA A 42 7.83 -1.50 17.72
C ALA A 42 7.49 -2.85 18.41
N ARG A 43 7.79 -3.97 17.75
CA ARG A 43 7.54 -5.33 18.25
C ARG A 43 8.79 -6.02 18.78
N GLY A 44 9.92 -5.30 18.90
CA GLY A 44 11.18 -5.86 19.39
C GLY A 44 11.83 -6.88 18.46
N LEU A 45 11.51 -6.82 17.15
CA LEU A 45 12.09 -7.66 16.12
C LEU A 45 13.14 -6.90 15.31
N SER A 46 14.15 -7.64 14.84
CA SER A 46 15.00 -7.18 13.74
C SER A 46 14.41 -7.59 12.40
N VAL A 47 14.62 -6.75 11.38
CA VAL A 47 14.28 -7.08 9.98
C VAL A 47 14.98 -8.37 9.54
N TYR A 48 16.18 -8.63 10.05
CA TYR A 48 16.92 -9.85 9.80
C TYR A 48 16.16 -11.11 10.25
N GLN A 49 15.56 -11.09 11.45
CA GLN A 49 14.78 -12.24 11.95
C GLN A 49 13.59 -12.55 11.05
N VAL A 50 12.88 -11.51 10.58
CA VAL A 50 11.76 -11.66 9.64
C VAL A 50 12.26 -12.22 8.30
N ALA A 51 13.34 -11.66 7.77
CA ALA A 51 13.93 -12.10 6.50
C ALA A 51 14.37 -13.57 6.54
N MET A 52 15.07 -13.97 7.60
CA MET A 52 15.56 -15.33 7.73
C MET A 52 14.45 -16.34 8.05
N SER A 53 13.42 -15.95 8.81
CA SER A 53 12.27 -16.81 9.05
C SER A 53 11.53 -17.12 7.75
N GLY A 54 11.31 -16.10 6.90
CA GLY A 54 10.68 -16.28 5.59
C GLY A 54 11.54 -17.09 4.63
N TYR A 55 12.84 -16.78 4.57
CA TYR A 55 13.79 -17.49 3.72
C TYR A 55 13.91 -18.98 4.08
N ALA A 56 14.02 -19.30 5.37
CA ALA A 56 14.11 -20.70 5.84
C ALA A 56 12.85 -21.52 5.51
N GLN A 57 11.69 -20.87 5.40
CA GLN A 57 10.42 -21.50 5.03
C GLN A 57 10.14 -21.48 3.52
N GLY A 58 11.00 -20.82 2.71
CA GLY A 58 10.80 -20.66 1.28
C GLY A 58 9.59 -19.79 0.91
N THR A 59 9.12 -18.93 1.83
CA THR A 59 7.90 -18.12 1.64
C THR A 59 8.19 -16.74 1.06
N VAL A 60 9.37 -16.18 1.34
CA VAL A 60 9.81 -14.89 0.80
C VAL A 60 11.34 -14.82 0.74
N ASP A 61 11.86 -14.17 -0.30
CA ASP A 61 13.29 -13.87 -0.42
C ASP A 61 13.73 -12.78 0.57
N ALA A 62 14.92 -12.94 1.17
CA ALA A 62 15.46 -12.00 2.15
C ALA A 62 15.70 -10.59 1.55
N GLY A 63 16.15 -10.51 0.30
CA GLY A 63 16.33 -9.24 -0.42
C GLY A 63 15.01 -8.49 -0.59
N THR A 64 13.91 -9.21 -0.81
CA THR A 64 12.56 -8.61 -0.84
C THR A 64 12.18 -8.01 0.51
N VAL A 65 12.42 -8.71 1.62
CA VAL A 65 12.16 -8.18 2.97
C VAL A 65 13.00 -6.92 3.23
N TYR A 66 14.27 -6.91 2.82
CA TYR A 66 15.12 -5.73 2.99
C TYR A 66 14.73 -4.54 2.10
N ARG A 67 14.20 -4.77 0.89
CA ARG A 67 13.63 -3.69 0.06
C ARG A 67 12.42 -3.07 0.73
N LEU A 68 11.51 -3.89 1.24
CA LEU A 68 10.34 -3.45 2.00
C LEU A 68 10.75 -2.61 3.23
N ALA A 69 11.75 -3.06 3.99
CA ALA A 69 12.25 -2.33 5.15
C ALA A 69 12.98 -1.02 4.82
N ARG A 70 13.34 -0.78 3.55
CA ARG A 70 13.89 0.50 3.07
C ARG A 70 12.82 1.41 2.46
N GLY A 71 11.58 0.93 2.31
CA GLY A 71 10.51 1.67 1.60
C GLY A 71 10.71 1.73 0.08
N ASP A 72 11.65 0.96 -0.48
CA ASP A 72 11.92 0.92 -1.92
C ASP A 72 10.94 -0.04 -2.61
N THR A 73 9.77 0.48 -2.98
CA THR A 73 8.74 -0.27 -3.68
C THR A 73 8.00 0.59 -4.69
N THR A 74 8.48 0.58 -5.93
CA THR A 74 7.74 1.11 -7.09
C THR A 74 6.43 0.33 -7.37
N ARG A 75 6.29 -0.89 -6.83
CA ARG A 75 5.04 -1.66 -6.73
C ARG A 75 5.00 -2.44 -5.42
N ILE A 76 3.99 -2.15 -4.60
CA ILE A 76 3.71 -2.88 -3.36
C ILE A 76 2.76 -4.02 -3.70
N ASP A 77 3.21 -5.27 -3.56
CA ASP A 77 2.36 -6.46 -3.69
C ASP A 77 1.75 -6.82 -2.32
N LEU A 78 0.41 -6.81 -2.25
CA LEU A 78 -0.34 -7.16 -1.05
C LEU A 78 -0.12 -8.61 -0.61
N THR A 79 0.18 -9.52 -1.55
CA THR A 79 0.45 -10.94 -1.23
C THR A 79 1.75 -11.05 -0.45
N THR A 80 2.81 -10.40 -0.92
CA THR A 80 4.09 -10.32 -0.22
C THR A 80 3.94 -9.67 1.16
N LEU A 81 3.14 -8.60 1.29
CA LEU A 81 2.86 -7.99 2.60
C LEU A 81 2.10 -8.93 3.53
N ALA A 82 1.12 -9.69 3.03
CA ALA A 82 0.39 -10.68 3.82
C ALA A 82 1.32 -11.80 4.33
N THR A 83 2.25 -12.27 3.49
CA THR A 83 3.29 -13.24 3.90
C THR A 83 4.16 -12.68 5.02
N VAL A 84 4.64 -11.43 4.87
CA VAL A 84 5.46 -10.77 5.89
C VAL A 84 4.69 -10.57 7.19
N ALA A 85 3.43 -10.16 7.12
CA ALA A 85 2.55 -10.06 8.29
C ALA A 85 2.39 -11.42 9.00
N GLY A 86 2.22 -12.50 8.24
CA GLY A 86 2.17 -13.86 8.77
C GLY A 86 3.46 -14.28 9.49
N ILE A 87 4.62 -13.94 8.93
CA ILE A 87 5.93 -14.20 9.56
C ILE A 87 6.06 -13.42 10.88
N ILE A 88 5.73 -12.13 10.89
CA ILE A 88 5.79 -11.31 12.10
C ILE A 88 4.84 -11.85 13.16
N HIS A 89 3.62 -12.25 12.77
CA HIS A 89 2.68 -12.89 13.69
C HIS A 89 3.28 -14.17 14.27
N ALA A 90 3.86 -15.05 13.45
CA ALA A 90 4.49 -16.28 13.94
C ALA A 90 5.65 -16.01 14.93
N LEU A 91 6.45 -14.97 14.70
CA LEU A 91 7.58 -14.60 15.55
C LEU A 91 7.18 -13.91 16.86
N THR A 92 6.07 -13.16 16.85
CA THR A 92 5.64 -12.34 18.00
C THR A 92 4.48 -12.94 18.78
N GLY A 93 3.76 -13.90 18.20
CA GLY A 93 2.49 -14.40 18.72
C GLY A 93 1.35 -13.38 18.68
N GLN A 94 1.55 -12.22 18.05
CA GLN A 94 0.57 -11.14 17.96
C GLN A 94 0.08 -10.98 16.53
N PRO A 95 -1.24 -10.90 16.28
CA PRO A 95 -1.78 -10.63 14.96
C PRO A 95 -1.17 -9.37 14.31
N VAL A 96 -1.03 -9.40 12.98
CA VAL A 96 -0.53 -8.27 12.18
C VAL A 96 -1.46 -8.09 11.00
N HIS A 97 -2.01 -6.90 10.84
CA HIS A 97 -2.76 -6.52 9.65
C HIS A 97 -1.84 -5.91 8.60
N VAL A 98 -2.13 -6.16 7.32
CA VAL A 98 -1.37 -5.55 6.21
C VAL A 98 -1.36 -4.01 6.29
N GLY A 99 -2.44 -3.41 6.81
CA GLY A 99 -2.52 -1.96 7.02
C GLY A 99 -1.51 -1.42 8.05
N GLU A 100 -1.01 -2.25 8.98
CA GLU A 100 0.04 -1.83 9.91
C GLU A 100 1.40 -1.69 9.21
N LEU A 101 1.60 -2.44 8.11
CA LEU A 101 2.82 -2.39 7.30
C LEU A 101 2.83 -1.22 6.30
N LEU A 102 1.79 -0.39 6.33
CA LEU A 102 1.57 0.72 5.40
C LEU A 102 1.26 2.01 6.18
N ALA A 103 1.83 3.11 5.72
CA ALA A 103 1.41 4.46 6.10
C ALA A 103 0.86 5.19 4.88
N LEU A 104 -0.12 6.09 5.13
CA LEU A 104 -0.59 7.03 4.11
C LEU A 104 0.15 8.35 4.30
N GLU A 105 0.67 8.88 3.20
CA GLU A 105 1.32 10.17 3.12
C GLU A 105 0.60 11.03 2.08
N VAL A 106 0.41 12.32 2.37
CA VAL A 106 -0.13 13.24 1.37
C VAL A 106 0.97 13.48 0.34
N ASP A 107 0.67 13.19 -0.93
CA ASP A 107 1.59 13.48 -2.02
C ASP A 107 1.66 15.01 -2.19
N GLY A 108 2.81 15.59 -1.83
CA GLY A 108 3.05 17.03 -1.82
C GLY A 108 3.10 17.69 -3.21
N SER A 109 2.70 16.97 -4.27
CA SER A 109 2.60 17.50 -5.63
C SER A 109 1.52 18.58 -5.78
N GLU A 110 0.70 18.82 -4.76
CA GLU A 110 -0.22 19.96 -4.66
C GLU A 110 0.25 20.96 -3.58
N ALA A 111 1.32 21.69 -3.87
CA ALA A 111 1.67 22.94 -3.18
C ALA A 111 2.38 23.91 -4.14
N ALA A 112 1.72 24.26 -5.24
CA ALA A 112 2.03 25.47 -5.99
C ALA A 112 0.75 26.32 -6.06
N PRO A 113 0.75 27.55 -5.49
CA PRO A 113 -0.39 28.45 -5.55
C PRO A 113 -0.69 28.97 -6.96
#